data_AF-A0A5C5S2J2-F1
#
_entry.id   AF-A0A5C5S2J2-F1
#
_cell.length_a   1.000
_cell.length_b   1.000
_cell.length_c   1.000
_cell.angle_alpha   90.00
_cell.angle_beta   90.00
_cell.angle_gamma   90.00
#
_symmetry.space_group_name_H-M   'P 1'
#
loop_
_entity.id
_entity.type
_entity.pdbx_description
1 polymer ?
#
loop_
_entity_poly.entity_id
_entity_poly.type
_entity_poly.pdbx_seq_one_letter_code
_entity_poly.pdbx_strand_id
1 'polypeptide(L)'
;MRATPSVPAPVRTFADYLGLTRPGGAPSSIAAEGPGGTVNRLHTDEQQYPDLNPQEKRTVRRIATFGGVGAVLIAFGALGVGSFPVVQNPIAGRRLIGLMFRMQSTALTVTMVGTAMLMIAWVLLRRYTIGYLNPNAHAEPAPPRRLTRRGFDRILALWVLPFLFAPPMFSKDVYSYLAQSEITARGLDPYRIGPAAALGIDHVFTRSVPNIWRDTPAPYGPLFLYLGRGITWLTGENVVAGVVLHRVLALVGVAMIVWALPRLARRCGVNEVAALWLGAANPLVIFHLIAGIHNEALMLGMMLVGMEWALRAIDSGLPFLHGLAPTRAGGLLTAGAAMIALSGLIKITSVLALGFIGMALARRLGGGFPNIGGRLKDWRTALSEWRPNAGRTMLALATSAGFLVVVLVVVVVAVCQTTGLGYGWLDAGTLGTANKVRSWLSIPTVLGLGTGQVGVLLGLGDHTTAILAITRPIAAALAAVIVLRMLIATLSGRIHPVGSLGISMAALVLLFPVVQPWYLLWAIVPLAAWATAPGFRLAAVIVSSVISVMLMPNGGEIEPYVIAKAGMSTVVIVALAVYLAFELPRHRERRRRSGRVV
;
A
#
# COMPACT_ATOMS: atom_id res chain seq x y z
N MET A 1 -4.07 -26.44 40.31
CA MET A 1 -3.47 -25.44 39.39
C MET A 1 -2.46 -26.15 38.50
N ARG A 2 -2.77 -26.42 37.23
CA ARG A 2 -1.78 -26.95 36.27
C ARG A 2 -1.01 -25.77 35.69
N ALA A 3 0.29 -25.71 35.99
CA ALA A 3 1.19 -24.72 35.40
C ALA A 3 1.15 -24.85 33.88
N THR A 4 0.86 -23.76 33.17
CA THR A 4 1.03 -23.70 31.73
C THR A 4 2.52 -23.87 31.41
N PRO A 5 2.89 -24.68 30.40
CA PRO A 5 4.28 -24.87 30.04
C PRO A 5 4.89 -23.52 29.64
N SER A 6 5.97 -23.12 30.32
CA SER A 6 6.70 -21.89 30.02
C SER A 6 7.38 -22.00 28.67
N VAL A 7 7.01 -21.13 27.72
CA VAL A 7 7.70 -20.99 26.43
C VAL A 7 9.20 -20.78 26.68
N PRO A 8 10.11 -21.53 26.01
CA PRO A 8 11.55 -21.40 26.18
C PRO A 8 12.03 -19.96 25.97
N ALA A 9 12.98 -19.49 26.79
CA ALA A 9 13.53 -18.14 26.75
C ALA A 9 13.89 -17.65 25.32
N PRO A 10 14.62 -18.39 24.46
CA PRO A 10 14.95 -17.90 23.12
C PRO A 10 13.73 -17.72 22.20
N VAL A 11 12.70 -18.57 22.34
CA VAL A 11 11.45 -18.45 21.58
C VAL A 11 10.66 -17.23 22.04
N ARG A 12 10.68 -16.95 23.35
CA ARG A 12 10.08 -15.74 23.93
C ARG A 12 10.81 -14.48 23.50
N THR A 13 12.14 -14.46 23.59
CA THR A 13 13.02 -13.38 23.09
C THR A 13 12.79 -13.11 21.60
N PHE A 14 12.61 -14.15 20.79
CA PHE A 14 12.30 -14.02 19.36
C PHE A 14 10.86 -13.51 19.12
N ALA A 15 9.88 -13.98 19.88
CA ALA A 15 8.51 -13.49 19.82
C ALA A 15 8.40 -12.02 20.29
N ASP A 16 9.09 -11.64 21.37
CA ASP A 16 9.26 -10.26 21.86
C ASP A 16 9.92 -9.40 20.79
N TYR A 17 11.00 -9.91 20.16
CA TYR A 17 11.68 -9.24 19.06
C TYR A 17 10.74 -9.01 17.87
N LEU A 18 9.84 -9.94 17.57
CA LEU A 18 8.80 -9.83 16.54
C LEU A 18 7.59 -9.00 16.98
N GLY A 19 7.55 -8.53 18.23
CA GLY A 19 6.43 -7.79 18.80
C GLY A 19 5.17 -8.62 19.04
N LEU A 20 5.29 -9.95 19.05
CA LEU A 20 4.18 -10.92 19.20
C LEU A 20 3.67 -11.05 20.65
N THR A 21 4.38 -10.49 21.61
CA THR A 21 4.07 -10.61 23.03
C THR A 21 3.36 -9.36 23.55
N ARG A 22 2.36 -9.57 24.42
CA ARG A 22 1.70 -8.48 25.14
C ARG A 22 2.62 -7.97 26.25
N PRO A 23 2.73 -6.65 26.49
CA PRO A 23 3.51 -6.14 27.61
C PRO A 23 2.99 -6.72 28.93
N GLY A 24 3.87 -7.36 29.70
CA GLY A 24 3.57 -7.79 31.06
C GLY A 24 3.47 -6.56 31.96
N GLY A 25 2.28 -6.33 32.53
CA GLY A 25 2.06 -5.20 33.44
C GLY A 25 0.76 -4.40 33.24
N ALA A 26 -0.12 -4.78 32.30
CA ALA A 26 -1.47 -4.21 32.30
C ALA A 26 -2.22 -4.74 33.55
N PRO A 27 -2.71 -3.87 34.45
CA PRO A 27 -3.71 -4.29 35.42
C PRO A 27 -4.89 -4.87 34.65
N SER A 28 -5.27 -6.10 34.97
CA SER A 28 -6.50 -6.73 34.50
C SER A 28 -7.72 -6.09 35.17
N SER A 29 -7.85 -4.77 35.08
CA SER A 29 -8.94 -4.01 35.68
C SER A 29 -9.22 -2.78 34.82
N ILE A 30 -9.93 -3.01 33.72
CA ILE A 30 -11.16 -2.32 33.29
C ILE A 30 -11.71 -3.20 32.15
N ALA A 31 -12.70 -4.00 32.50
CA ALA A 31 -13.59 -4.82 31.68
C ALA A 31 -13.30 -4.86 30.16
N ALA A 32 -12.54 -5.87 29.73
CA ALA A 32 -12.62 -6.41 28.37
C ALA A 32 -13.53 -7.66 28.31
N GLU A 33 -14.47 -7.79 29.25
CA GLU A 33 -15.62 -8.70 29.16
C GLU A 33 -16.81 -7.96 28.52
N GLY A 34 -16.61 -7.49 27.29
CA GLY A 34 -17.71 -7.18 26.38
C GLY A 34 -17.73 -8.23 25.28
N PRO A 35 -18.90 -8.59 24.71
CA PRO A 35 -19.01 -9.58 23.63
C PRO A 35 -18.43 -9.01 22.32
N GLY A 36 -17.10 -8.91 22.24
CA GLY A 36 -16.37 -8.34 21.12
C GLY A 36 -15.81 -9.42 20.21
N GLY A 37 -16.41 -9.61 19.02
CA GLY A 37 -15.88 -10.49 17.98
C GLY A 37 -14.43 -10.16 17.53
N THR A 38 -13.82 -11.10 16.81
CA THR A 38 -12.39 -11.17 16.42
C THR A 38 -11.78 -9.87 15.88
N VAL A 39 -12.59 -8.99 15.25
CA VAL A 39 -12.12 -7.72 14.66
C VAL A 39 -11.78 -6.66 15.73
N ASN A 40 -12.42 -6.68 16.91
CA ASN A 40 -12.01 -5.80 18.03
C ASN A 40 -10.64 -6.19 18.61
N ARG A 41 -10.10 -7.35 18.24
CA ARG A 41 -8.75 -7.78 18.66
C ARG A 41 -7.64 -7.23 17.75
N LEU A 42 -7.99 -6.56 16.64
CA LEU A 42 -7.01 -6.01 15.70
C LEU A 42 -6.46 -4.62 16.10
N HIS A 43 -7.10 -3.96 17.07
CA HIS A 43 -6.80 -2.57 17.41
C HIS A 43 -6.86 -2.33 18.92
N THR A 44 -5.89 -1.54 19.39
CA THR A 44 -5.73 -0.95 20.72
C THR A 44 -4.95 0.35 20.59
N ASP A 45 -5.27 1.35 21.40
CA ASP A 45 -4.55 2.62 21.42
C ASP A 45 -3.07 2.43 21.80
N GLU A 46 -2.18 3.14 21.09
CA GLU A 46 -0.75 3.11 21.36
C GLU A 46 -0.34 4.21 22.33
N GLN A 47 0.46 3.83 23.32
CA GLN A 47 1.07 4.78 24.22
C GLN A 47 2.12 5.65 23.50
N GLN A 48 2.27 6.88 23.98
CA GLN A 48 3.38 7.73 23.61
C GLN A 48 4.61 7.34 24.41
N TYR A 49 5.76 7.30 23.74
CA TYR A 49 7.04 6.96 24.35
C TYR A 49 8.02 8.13 24.21
N PRO A 50 8.92 8.33 25.19
CA PRO A 50 9.97 9.33 25.08
C PRO A 50 10.93 9.02 23.93
N ASP A 51 11.69 10.05 23.53
CA ASP A 51 12.70 9.93 22.49
C ASP A 51 13.82 8.93 22.87
N LEU A 52 14.47 8.41 21.84
CA LEU A 52 15.59 7.48 21.92
C LEU A 52 16.77 8.09 22.69
N ASN A 53 17.44 7.26 23.47
CA ASN A 53 18.68 7.65 24.14
C ASN A 53 19.85 7.79 23.13
N PRO A 54 20.99 8.39 23.52
CA PRO A 54 22.13 8.57 22.60
C PRO A 54 22.71 7.29 22.01
N GLN A 55 22.60 6.14 22.69
CA GLN A 55 23.07 4.85 22.20
C GLN A 55 22.10 4.28 21.15
N GLU A 56 20.81 4.33 21.42
CA GLU A 56 19.75 3.92 20.50
C GLU A 56 19.77 4.76 19.22
N LYS A 57 19.97 6.09 19.34
CA LYS A 57 20.13 6.99 18.19
C LYS A 57 21.32 6.59 17.31
N ARG A 58 22.45 6.15 17.90
CA ARG A 58 23.60 5.62 17.15
C ARG A 58 23.24 4.33 16.42
N THR A 59 22.52 3.42 17.06
CA THR A 59 22.04 2.18 16.41
C THR A 59 21.07 2.46 15.27
N VAL A 60 20.10 3.36 15.48
CA VAL A 60 19.17 3.79 14.42
C VAL A 60 19.91 4.44 13.27
N ARG A 61 20.92 5.28 13.53
CA ARG A 61 21.74 5.85 12.46
C ARG A 61 22.46 4.77 11.65
N ARG A 62 23.02 3.74 12.30
CA ARG A 62 23.64 2.59 11.59
C ARG A 62 22.62 1.85 10.74
N ILE A 63 21.43 1.55 11.27
CA ILE A 63 20.34 0.90 10.52
C ILE A 63 19.92 1.76 9.32
N ALA A 64 19.71 3.06 9.54
CA ALA A 64 19.32 4.00 8.51
C ALA A 64 20.38 4.09 7.40
N THR A 65 21.66 4.20 7.75
CA THR A 65 22.76 4.21 6.78
C THR A 65 22.88 2.87 6.04
N PHE A 66 22.70 1.74 6.72
CA PHE A 66 22.70 0.42 6.08
C PHE A 66 21.60 0.30 5.01
N GLY A 67 20.38 0.75 5.33
CA GLY A 67 19.30 0.82 4.34
C GLY A 67 19.56 1.85 3.24
N GLY A 68 20.17 3.00 3.57
CA GLY A 68 20.54 4.03 2.60
C GLY A 68 21.60 3.55 1.60
N VAL A 69 22.62 2.82 2.06
CA VAL A 69 23.58 2.15 1.18
C VAL A 69 22.86 1.13 0.31
N GLY A 70 21.93 0.36 0.88
CA GLY A 70 21.07 -0.55 0.12
C GLY A 70 20.32 0.15 -1.01
N ALA A 71 19.67 1.29 -0.72
CA ALA A 71 18.97 2.11 -1.71
C ALA A 71 19.90 2.63 -2.83
N VAL A 72 21.13 3.06 -2.48
CA VAL A 72 22.14 3.47 -3.47
C VAL A 72 22.58 2.29 -4.35
N LEU A 73 22.81 1.11 -3.76
CA LEU A 73 23.15 -0.09 -4.52
C LEU A 73 22.02 -0.49 -5.48
N ILE A 74 20.76 -0.38 -5.06
CA ILE A 74 19.61 -0.61 -5.95
C ILE A 74 19.64 0.38 -7.11
N ALA A 75 19.76 1.68 -6.85
CA ALA A 75 19.78 2.70 -7.89
C ALA A 75 20.98 2.54 -8.86
N PHE A 76 22.14 2.11 -8.36
CA PHE A 76 23.32 1.84 -9.18
C PHE A 76 23.16 0.56 -10.01
N GLY A 77 22.68 -0.53 -9.40
CA GLY A 77 22.36 -1.78 -10.09
C GLY A 77 21.26 -1.61 -11.14
N ALA A 78 20.31 -0.71 -10.91
CA ALA A 78 19.25 -0.34 -11.84
C ALA A 78 19.78 0.14 -13.19
N LEU A 79 20.99 0.71 -13.25
CA LEU A 79 21.63 1.08 -14.53
C LEU A 79 21.90 -0.14 -15.42
N GLY A 80 21.91 -1.37 -14.89
CA GLY A 80 22.03 -2.58 -15.68
C GLY A 80 20.74 -3.38 -15.86
N VAL A 81 19.88 -3.39 -14.84
CA VAL A 81 18.67 -4.25 -14.80
C VAL A 81 17.36 -3.49 -14.64
N GLY A 82 17.38 -2.16 -14.68
CA GLY A 82 16.18 -1.34 -14.69
C GLY A 82 15.41 -1.46 -16.01
N SER A 83 14.13 -1.09 -15.96
CA SER A 83 13.22 -1.08 -17.09
C SER A 83 13.49 0.12 -18.01
N PHE A 84 14.60 0.14 -18.74
CA PHE A 84 14.89 1.18 -19.73
C PHE A 84 13.97 1.11 -20.96
N PRO A 85 13.71 2.24 -21.65
CA PRO A 85 12.90 2.23 -22.86
C PRO A 85 13.66 1.53 -23.99
N VAL A 86 12.92 0.92 -24.91
CA VAL A 86 13.49 0.21 -26.06
C VAL A 86 14.21 1.17 -27.01
N VAL A 87 13.64 2.38 -27.19
CA VAL A 87 14.21 3.47 -27.98
C VAL A 87 14.50 4.65 -27.04
N GLN A 88 15.46 5.51 -27.40
CA GLN A 88 15.91 6.63 -26.56
C GLN A 88 16.50 6.18 -25.20
N ASN A 89 17.09 4.98 -25.13
CA ASN A 89 17.80 4.54 -23.93
C ASN A 89 19.02 5.45 -23.68
N PRO A 90 19.06 6.21 -22.57
CA PRO A 90 20.11 7.22 -22.35
C PRO A 90 21.49 6.63 -22.03
N ILE A 91 21.55 5.36 -21.63
CA ILE A 91 22.80 4.69 -21.21
C ILE A 91 23.35 3.70 -22.24
N ALA A 92 22.54 3.29 -23.21
CA ALA A 92 22.98 2.38 -24.26
C ALA A 92 24.14 3.00 -25.08
N GLY A 93 25.19 2.21 -25.33
CA GLY A 93 26.38 2.65 -26.07
C GLY A 93 27.33 3.60 -25.31
N ARG A 94 27.04 3.97 -24.05
CA ARG A 94 27.89 4.85 -23.24
C ARG A 94 28.97 4.07 -22.50
N ARG A 95 30.22 4.57 -22.50
CA ARG A 95 31.39 3.83 -21.95
C ARG A 95 31.35 3.64 -20.43
N LEU A 96 31.06 4.67 -19.65
CA LEU A 96 31.12 4.59 -18.18
C LEU A 96 29.75 4.24 -17.59
N ILE A 97 28.73 5.07 -17.85
CA ILE A 97 27.38 4.88 -17.32
C ILE A 97 26.66 3.64 -17.90
N GLY A 98 27.06 3.16 -19.07
CA GLY A 98 26.57 1.92 -19.68
C GLY A 98 27.35 0.67 -19.27
N LEU A 99 28.29 0.75 -18.32
CA LEU A 99 29.04 -0.42 -17.83
C LEU A 99 28.11 -1.45 -17.20
N MET A 100 27.23 -1.03 -16.28
CA MET A 100 26.29 -1.93 -15.61
C MET A 100 25.35 -2.64 -16.59
N PHE A 101 24.95 -1.94 -17.66
CA PHE A 101 24.13 -2.49 -18.75
C PHE A 101 24.81 -3.65 -19.50
N ARG A 102 26.14 -3.66 -19.58
CA ARG A 102 26.93 -4.75 -20.17
C ARG A 102 27.25 -5.87 -19.17
N MET A 103 27.00 -5.64 -17.88
CA MET A 103 27.29 -6.57 -16.78
C MET A 103 26.00 -6.97 -16.05
N GLN A 104 24.99 -7.42 -16.79
CA GLN A 104 23.64 -7.65 -16.26
C GLN A 104 23.59 -8.58 -15.04
N SER A 105 24.36 -9.68 -15.02
CA SER A 105 24.46 -10.58 -13.86
C SER A 105 24.98 -9.87 -12.61
N THR A 106 26.00 -9.02 -12.77
CA THR A 106 26.55 -8.21 -11.67
C THR A 106 25.56 -7.14 -11.23
N ALA A 107 24.92 -6.46 -12.18
CA ALA A 107 23.89 -5.46 -11.90
C ALA A 107 22.69 -6.04 -11.15
N LEU A 108 22.26 -7.26 -11.51
CA LEU A 108 21.24 -8.00 -10.80
C LEU A 108 21.67 -8.30 -9.36
N THR A 109 22.89 -8.83 -9.19
CA THR A 109 23.43 -9.14 -7.86
C THR A 109 23.52 -7.90 -6.97
N VAL A 110 24.05 -6.79 -7.49
CA VAL A 110 24.14 -5.51 -6.77
C VAL A 110 22.75 -5.02 -6.37
N THR A 111 21.77 -5.13 -7.27
CA THR A 111 20.37 -4.77 -6.99
C THR A 111 19.77 -5.65 -5.89
N MET A 112 19.94 -6.98 -5.97
CA MET A 112 19.42 -7.92 -4.98
C MET A 112 20.06 -7.73 -3.61
N VAL A 113 21.37 -7.48 -3.54
CA VAL A 113 22.08 -7.10 -2.31
C VAL A 113 21.48 -5.83 -1.72
N GLY A 114 21.31 -4.79 -2.54
CA GLY A 114 20.72 -3.53 -2.10
C GLY A 114 19.29 -3.70 -1.57
N THR A 115 18.47 -4.49 -2.27
CA THR A 115 17.10 -4.86 -1.86
C THR A 115 17.10 -5.56 -0.51
N ALA A 116 17.94 -6.59 -0.33
CA ALA A 116 18.05 -7.31 0.93
C ALA A 116 18.54 -6.40 2.07
N MET A 117 19.51 -5.52 1.82
CA MET A 117 20.00 -4.56 2.82
C MET A 117 18.91 -3.57 3.27
N LEU A 118 18.17 -2.98 2.32
CA LEU A 118 17.06 -2.08 2.63
C LEU A 118 15.94 -2.81 3.38
N MET A 119 15.60 -4.03 2.97
CA MET A 119 14.62 -4.88 3.66
C MET A 119 15.02 -5.16 5.10
N ILE A 120 16.26 -5.61 5.32
CA ILE A 120 16.81 -5.87 6.66
C ILE A 120 16.77 -4.58 7.49
N ALA A 121 17.17 -3.45 6.93
CA ALA A 121 17.13 -2.16 7.62
C ALA A 121 15.69 -1.81 8.04
N TRP A 122 14.71 -1.96 7.15
CA TRP A 122 13.30 -1.71 7.43
C TRP A 122 12.76 -2.61 8.55
N VAL A 123 13.08 -3.90 8.52
CA VAL A 123 12.69 -4.86 9.57
C VAL A 123 13.37 -4.52 10.90
N LEU A 124 14.66 -4.18 10.91
CA LEU A 124 15.39 -3.80 12.13
C LEU A 124 14.86 -2.49 12.73
N LEU A 125 14.43 -1.55 11.90
CA LEU A 125 13.90 -0.26 12.34
C LEU A 125 12.59 -0.39 13.12
N ARG A 126 11.84 -1.49 12.94
CA ARG A 126 10.56 -1.77 13.64
C ARG A 126 10.66 -1.59 15.15
N ARG A 127 11.79 -1.98 15.74
CA ARG A 127 12.03 -1.91 17.19
C ARG A 127 11.91 -0.48 17.70
N TYR A 128 12.41 0.47 16.91
CA TYR A 128 12.49 1.88 17.26
C TYR A 128 11.26 2.69 16.79
N THR A 129 10.40 2.11 15.96
CA THR A 129 9.16 2.73 15.47
C THR A 129 7.92 2.26 16.23
N ILE A 130 7.85 0.97 16.59
CA ILE A 130 6.74 0.39 17.35
C ILE A 130 6.92 0.60 18.87
N GLY A 131 8.15 0.63 19.38
CA GLY A 131 8.44 0.92 20.79
C GLY A 131 8.26 -0.25 21.76
N TYR A 132 8.08 -1.49 21.29
CA TYR A 132 7.93 -2.66 22.16
C TYR A 132 9.22 -3.50 22.28
N LEU A 133 9.55 -3.79 23.55
CA LEU A 133 10.39 -4.83 24.14
C LEU A 133 11.87 -4.90 23.73
N ASN A 134 12.72 -4.50 24.68
CA ASN A 134 14.07 -5.04 24.78
C ASN A 134 13.95 -6.54 25.09
N PRO A 135 14.50 -7.46 24.28
CA PRO A 135 14.47 -8.89 24.60
C PRO A 135 15.22 -9.24 25.90
N ASN A 136 16.05 -8.31 26.39
CA ASN A 136 16.72 -8.37 27.69
C ASN A 136 15.94 -7.69 28.83
N ALA A 137 14.67 -7.32 28.63
CA ALA A 137 13.82 -6.66 29.64
C ALA A 137 13.59 -7.51 30.91
N HIS A 138 14.01 -8.79 30.89
CA HIS A 138 14.02 -9.63 32.08
C HIS A 138 15.13 -9.30 33.08
N ALA A 139 16.19 -8.57 32.68
CA ALA A 139 17.29 -8.19 33.56
C ALA A 139 17.15 -6.77 34.11
N GLU A 140 16.74 -5.80 33.28
CA GLU A 140 16.41 -4.43 33.70
C GLU A 140 15.34 -3.83 32.76
N PRO A 141 14.14 -3.46 33.25
CA PRO A 141 13.08 -2.89 32.44
C PRO A 141 13.37 -1.41 32.14
N ALA A 142 14.21 -1.15 31.13
CA ALA A 142 14.32 0.21 30.59
C ALA A 142 12.98 0.63 29.96
N PRO A 143 12.51 1.88 30.19
CA PRO A 143 11.24 2.32 29.65
C PRO A 143 11.27 2.29 28.11
N PRO A 144 10.18 1.82 27.46
CA PRO A 144 10.07 1.84 26.01
C PRO A 144 10.29 3.26 25.45
N ARG A 145 11.10 3.37 24.40
CA ARG A 145 11.43 4.62 23.69
C ARG A 145 11.11 4.48 22.22
N ARG A 146 10.82 5.60 21.55
CA ARG A 146 10.44 5.60 20.13
C ARG A 146 11.13 6.74 19.39
N LEU A 147 11.40 6.52 18.10
CA LEU A 147 11.96 7.54 17.21
C LEU A 147 10.97 8.71 17.05
N THR A 148 11.49 9.93 17.04
CA THR A 148 10.68 11.12 16.74
C THR A 148 10.28 11.20 15.27
N ARG A 149 9.20 11.91 14.99
CA ARG A 149 8.72 12.16 13.62
C ARG A 149 9.81 12.73 12.71
N ARG A 150 10.47 13.81 13.15
CA ARG A 150 11.56 14.46 12.39
C ARG A 150 12.73 13.50 12.13
N GLY A 151 13.05 12.64 13.10
CA GLY A 151 14.08 11.61 12.94
C GLY A 151 13.70 10.59 11.86
N PHE A 152 12.44 10.15 11.86
CA PHE A 152 11.93 9.20 10.87
C PHE A 152 11.87 9.79 9.45
N ASP A 153 11.40 11.03 9.30
CA ASP A 153 11.32 11.69 7.99
C ASP A 153 12.68 11.78 7.29
N ARG A 154 13.77 11.99 8.06
CA ARG A 154 15.15 11.98 7.52
C ARG A 154 15.57 10.60 7.01
N ILE A 155 15.16 9.53 7.70
CA ILE A 155 15.45 8.15 7.27
C ILE A 155 14.67 7.84 5.99
N LEU A 156 13.39 8.20 5.95
CA LEU A 156 12.56 8.03 4.76
C LEU A 156 13.16 8.78 3.57
N ALA A 157 13.56 10.04 3.74
CA ALA A 157 14.22 10.81 2.70
C ALA A 157 15.53 10.15 2.23
N LEU A 158 16.37 9.68 3.15
CA LEU A 158 17.61 8.97 2.83
C LEU A 158 17.36 7.71 1.98
N TRP A 159 16.29 6.96 2.27
CA TRP A 159 15.96 5.74 1.54
C TRP A 159 15.29 6.01 0.19
N VAL A 160 14.54 7.10 0.06
CA VAL A 160 13.82 7.46 -1.17
C VAL A 160 14.72 8.18 -2.18
N LEU A 161 15.62 9.06 -1.72
CA LEU A 161 16.43 9.95 -2.57
C LEU A 161 17.16 9.22 -3.72
N PRO A 162 17.81 8.06 -3.51
CA PRO A 162 18.50 7.37 -4.61
C PRO A 162 17.59 6.96 -5.77
N PHE A 163 16.33 6.61 -5.48
CA PHE A 163 15.36 6.18 -6.49
C PHE A 163 14.88 7.31 -7.39
N LEU A 164 15.08 8.58 -7.00
CA LEU A 164 14.79 9.72 -7.86
C LEU A 164 15.64 9.70 -9.14
N PHE A 165 16.86 9.17 -9.03
CA PHE A 165 17.85 9.12 -10.10
C PHE A 165 17.93 7.75 -10.79
N ALA A 166 17.28 6.73 -10.24
CA ALA A 166 17.22 5.40 -10.86
C ALA A 166 16.32 5.42 -12.11
N PRO A 167 16.56 4.58 -13.13
CA PRO A 167 15.54 4.28 -14.15
C PRO A 167 14.30 3.64 -13.51
N PRO A 168 13.17 3.51 -14.22
CA PRO A 168 12.03 2.74 -13.73
C PRO A 168 12.45 1.32 -13.35
N MET A 169 11.89 0.78 -12.27
CA MET A 169 12.23 -0.57 -11.78
C MET A 169 10.99 -1.34 -11.36
N PHE A 170 11.10 -2.67 -11.34
CA PHE A 170 10.08 -3.62 -10.87
C PHE A 170 8.77 -3.64 -11.67
N SER A 171 8.61 -2.71 -12.61
CA SER A 171 7.45 -2.59 -13.50
C SER A 171 7.84 -1.87 -14.79
N LYS A 172 7.00 -2.04 -15.82
CA LYS A 172 7.07 -1.35 -17.11
C LYS A 172 5.81 -0.51 -17.39
N ASP A 173 4.90 -0.41 -16.43
CA ASP A 173 3.59 0.23 -16.61
C ASP A 173 3.68 1.71 -17.00
N VAL A 174 4.77 2.40 -16.61
CA VAL A 174 5.01 3.80 -17.01
C VAL A 174 5.01 3.99 -18.54
N TYR A 175 5.44 2.97 -19.30
CA TYR A 175 5.39 3.02 -20.76
C TYR A 175 3.97 2.90 -21.31
N SER A 176 3.11 2.11 -20.65
CA SER A 176 1.68 2.07 -20.94
C SER A 176 1.03 3.42 -20.63
N TYR A 177 1.42 4.09 -19.53
CA TYR A 177 0.91 5.43 -19.20
C TYR A 177 1.26 6.44 -20.28
N LEU A 178 2.51 6.47 -20.73
CA LEU A 178 2.96 7.37 -21.80
C LEU A 178 2.22 7.10 -23.11
N ALA A 179 2.11 5.84 -23.52
CA ALA A 179 1.41 5.48 -24.75
C ALA A 179 -0.07 5.87 -24.70
N GLN A 180 -0.79 5.57 -23.61
CA GLN A 180 -2.21 5.91 -23.48
C GLN A 180 -2.46 7.42 -23.33
N SER A 181 -1.49 8.14 -22.74
CA SER A 181 -1.50 9.60 -22.68
C SER A 181 -1.32 10.21 -24.08
N GLU A 182 -0.45 9.64 -24.90
CA GLU A 182 -0.27 10.05 -26.31
C GLU A 182 -1.53 9.83 -27.14
N ILE A 183 -2.21 8.69 -26.97
CA ILE A 183 -3.53 8.43 -27.62
C ILE A 183 -4.50 9.56 -27.28
N THR A 184 -4.55 9.92 -25.99
CA THR A 184 -5.42 10.99 -25.48
C THR A 184 -5.00 12.37 -26.01
N ALA A 185 -3.70 12.62 -26.15
CA ALA A 185 -3.15 13.87 -26.70
C ALA A 185 -3.51 14.05 -28.18
N ARG A 186 -3.61 12.96 -28.95
CA ARG A 186 -4.07 12.95 -30.35
C ARG A 186 -5.59 13.08 -30.51
N GLY A 187 -6.33 13.19 -29.41
CA GLY A 187 -7.80 13.28 -29.43
C GLY A 187 -8.49 11.94 -29.75
N LEU A 188 -7.76 10.83 -29.67
CA LEU A 188 -8.32 9.49 -29.83
C LEU A 188 -8.86 8.98 -28.49
N ASP A 189 -9.85 8.08 -28.53
CA ASP A 189 -10.46 7.50 -27.33
C ASP A 189 -9.62 6.33 -26.76
N PRO A 190 -8.89 6.53 -25.65
CA PRO A 190 -8.02 5.50 -25.07
C PRO A 190 -8.83 4.33 -24.46
N TYR A 191 -10.15 4.47 -24.30
CA TYR A 191 -11.01 3.41 -23.77
C TYR A 191 -11.51 2.44 -24.84
N ARG A 192 -11.30 2.76 -26.13
CA ARG A 192 -11.70 1.91 -27.25
C ARG A 192 -10.53 1.25 -27.96
N ILE A 193 -9.39 1.92 -28.02
CA ILE A 193 -8.23 1.46 -28.79
C ILE A 193 -6.97 1.38 -27.93
N GLY A 194 -6.21 0.30 -28.10
CA GLY A 194 -4.91 0.11 -27.45
C GLY A 194 -3.75 0.81 -28.18
N PRO A 195 -2.58 0.95 -27.54
CA PRO A 195 -1.39 1.55 -28.12
C PRO A 195 -0.98 1.09 -29.52
N ALA A 196 -1.03 -0.22 -29.82
CA ALA A 196 -0.62 -0.75 -31.11
C ALA A 196 -1.53 -0.28 -32.24
N ALA A 197 -2.86 -0.34 -32.04
CA ALA A 197 -3.83 0.10 -33.03
C ALA A 197 -3.85 1.63 -33.17
N ALA A 198 -3.67 2.36 -32.07
CA ALA A 198 -3.80 3.82 -32.06
C ALA A 198 -2.56 4.56 -32.57
N LEU A 199 -1.36 4.07 -32.23
CA LEU A 199 -0.10 4.75 -32.52
C LEU A 199 0.77 4.00 -33.54
N GLY A 200 0.52 2.70 -33.75
CA GLY A 200 1.39 1.80 -34.48
C GLY A 200 2.41 1.08 -33.58
N ILE A 201 2.83 -0.12 -33.97
CA ILE A 201 3.78 -0.96 -33.22
C ILE A 201 5.17 -0.31 -33.16
N ASP A 202 5.56 0.40 -34.22
CA ASP A 202 6.87 1.05 -34.32
C ASP A 202 6.95 2.41 -33.62
N HIS A 203 5.83 2.91 -33.10
CA HIS A 203 5.81 4.17 -32.37
C HIS A 203 6.72 4.14 -31.14
N VAL A 204 7.42 5.25 -30.88
CA VAL A 204 8.43 5.35 -29.81
C VAL A 204 7.91 4.91 -28.44
N PHE A 205 6.66 5.25 -28.12
CA PHE A 205 6.00 4.82 -26.88
C PHE A 205 5.56 3.36 -26.92
N THR A 206 4.88 2.92 -27.98
CA THR A 206 4.33 1.56 -28.11
C THR A 206 5.41 0.48 -28.04
N ARG A 207 6.61 0.74 -28.58
CA ARG A 207 7.73 -0.22 -28.55
C ARG A 207 8.13 -0.63 -27.14
N SER A 208 8.00 0.27 -26.17
CA SER A 208 8.35 0.02 -24.76
C SER A 208 7.20 -0.54 -23.93
N VAL A 209 5.97 -0.56 -24.48
CA VAL A 209 4.80 -1.15 -23.83
C VAL A 209 4.94 -2.68 -23.81
N PRO A 210 4.73 -3.34 -22.64
CA PRO A 210 4.71 -4.80 -22.57
C PRO A 210 3.71 -5.42 -23.54
N ASN A 211 4.07 -6.54 -24.17
CA ASN A 211 3.25 -7.19 -25.22
C ASN A 211 1.79 -7.40 -24.78
N ILE A 212 1.57 -7.84 -23.55
CA ILE A 212 0.24 -8.10 -22.98
C ILE A 212 -0.68 -6.87 -22.94
N TRP A 213 -0.12 -5.66 -23.02
CA TRP A 213 -0.85 -4.39 -22.89
C TRP A 213 -0.98 -3.60 -24.19
N ARG A 214 -0.29 -4.00 -25.27
CA ARG A 214 -0.24 -3.24 -26.53
C ARG A 214 -1.60 -3.12 -27.22
N ASP A 215 -2.42 -4.14 -27.13
CA ASP A 215 -3.74 -4.21 -27.78
C ASP A 215 -4.88 -3.90 -26.82
N THR A 216 -4.56 -3.45 -25.61
CA THR A 216 -5.53 -3.32 -24.53
C THR A 216 -5.87 -1.84 -24.28
N PRO A 217 -7.16 -1.47 -24.25
CA PRO A 217 -7.59 -0.12 -23.88
C PRO A 217 -7.16 0.29 -22.47
N ALA A 218 -7.18 1.59 -22.20
CA ALA A 218 -6.73 2.15 -20.94
C ALA A 218 -7.66 1.79 -19.77
N PRO A 219 -7.17 1.09 -18.72
CA PRO A 219 -7.96 0.80 -17.52
C PRO A 219 -7.89 1.94 -16.48
N TYR A 220 -7.40 3.12 -16.86
CA TYR A 220 -7.16 4.25 -15.96
C TYR A 220 -8.24 5.30 -16.07
N GLY A 221 -8.57 5.96 -14.95
CA GLY A 221 -9.61 6.99 -14.98
C GLY A 221 -9.18 8.25 -15.73
N PRO A 222 -10.15 9.11 -16.11
CA PRO A 222 -9.92 10.21 -17.03
C PRO A 222 -9.01 11.31 -16.46
N LEU A 223 -8.98 11.49 -15.13
CA LEU A 223 -8.07 12.46 -14.51
C LEU A 223 -6.62 12.03 -14.70
N PHE A 224 -6.31 10.75 -14.57
CA PHE A 224 -4.95 10.26 -14.76
C PHE A 224 -4.49 10.42 -16.21
N LEU A 225 -5.35 10.05 -17.17
CA LEU A 225 -5.06 10.21 -18.60
C LEU A 225 -4.93 11.67 -19.01
N TYR A 226 -5.70 12.58 -18.40
CA TYR A 226 -5.59 14.01 -18.66
C TYR A 226 -4.29 14.62 -18.12
N LEU A 227 -3.88 14.25 -16.91
CA LEU A 227 -2.58 14.65 -16.37
C LEU A 227 -1.44 14.10 -17.26
N GLY A 228 -1.58 12.86 -17.71
CA GLY A 228 -0.67 12.24 -18.67
C GLY A 228 -0.62 12.98 -20.01
N ARG A 229 -1.76 13.41 -20.57
CA ARG A 229 -1.83 14.27 -21.77
C ARG A 229 -1.05 15.57 -21.56
N GLY A 230 -1.16 16.19 -20.38
CA GLY A 230 -0.36 17.38 -20.04
C GLY A 230 1.14 17.09 -20.03
N ILE A 231 1.55 15.92 -19.53
CA ILE A 231 2.95 15.46 -19.58
C ILE A 231 3.38 15.28 -21.04
N THR A 232 2.60 14.58 -21.86
CA THR A 232 2.85 14.42 -23.30
C THR A 232 3.00 15.77 -24.00
N TRP A 233 2.12 16.74 -23.71
CA TRP A 233 2.21 18.08 -24.28
C TRP A 233 3.53 18.79 -23.91
N LEU A 234 4.00 18.63 -22.66
CA LEU A 234 5.27 19.20 -22.21
C LEU A 234 6.51 18.51 -22.79
N THR A 235 6.46 17.19 -22.97
CA THR A 235 7.65 16.39 -23.31
C THR A 235 7.72 15.99 -24.78
N GLY A 236 6.61 16.12 -25.51
CA GLY A 236 6.43 15.47 -26.81
C GLY A 236 6.76 13.99 -26.73
N GLU A 237 7.46 13.49 -27.75
CA GLU A 237 7.90 12.10 -27.88
C GLU A 237 9.16 11.72 -27.07
N ASN A 238 9.60 12.58 -26.15
CA ASN A 238 10.75 12.28 -25.30
C ASN A 238 10.35 11.33 -24.15
N VAL A 239 10.72 10.06 -24.29
CA VAL A 239 10.34 9.00 -23.34
C VAL A 239 10.93 9.24 -21.95
N VAL A 240 12.20 9.66 -21.88
CA VAL A 240 12.90 9.85 -20.61
C VAL A 240 12.30 11.02 -19.82
N ALA A 241 12.03 12.14 -20.48
CA ALA A 241 11.37 13.29 -19.85
C ALA A 241 9.95 12.93 -19.39
N GLY A 242 9.19 12.21 -20.21
CA GLY A 242 7.84 11.73 -19.86
C GLY A 242 7.84 10.81 -18.62
N VAL A 243 8.81 9.89 -18.54
CA VAL A 243 9.03 9.02 -17.36
C VAL A 243 9.33 9.86 -16.11
N VAL A 244 10.20 10.88 -16.22
CA VAL A 244 10.55 11.75 -15.09
C VAL A 244 9.32 12.52 -14.59
N LEU A 245 8.50 13.08 -15.48
CA LEU A 245 7.29 13.81 -15.06
C LEU A 245 6.22 12.88 -14.45
N HIS A 246 6.07 11.65 -14.96
CA HIS A 246 5.22 10.65 -14.29
C HIS A 246 5.74 10.29 -12.90
N ARG A 247 7.06 10.24 -12.71
CA ARG A 247 7.66 10.04 -11.38
C ARG A 247 7.36 11.21 -10.45
N VAL A 248 7.41 12.45 -10.93
CA VAL A 248 6.99 13.62 -10.14
C VAL A 248 5.54 13.45 -9.67
N LEU A 249 4.64 13.01 -10.54
CA LEU A 249 3.24 12.77 -10.17
C LEU A 249 3.10 11.68 -9.09
N ALA A 250 3.86 10.58 -9.21
CA ALA A 250 3.89 9.53 -8.21
C ALA A 250 4.43 10.04 -6.86
N LEU A 251 5.49 10.87 -6.87
CA LEU A 251 6.06 11.47 -5.67
C LEU A 251 5.10 12.45 -4.98
N VAL A 252 4.30 13.20 -5.74
CA VAL A 252 3.20 14.02 -5.18
C VAL A 252 2.19 13.12 -4.44
N GLY A 253 1.84 11.98 -5.03
CA GLY A 253 1.04 10.94 -4.37
C GLY A 253 1.65 10.44 -3.06
N VAL A 254 2.93 10.10 -3.06
CA VAL A 254 3.65 9.66 -1.85
C VAL A 254 3.74 10.77 -0.80
N ALA A 255 3.96 12.02 -1.20
CA ALA A 255 3.97 13.16 -0.28
C ALA A 255 2.59 13.33 0.41
N MET A 256 1.50 13.14 -0.33
CA MET A 256 0.14 13.10 0.23
C MET A 256 -0.03 11.95 1.24
N ILE A 257 0.50 10.75 0.96
CA ILE A 257 0.50 9.63 1.93
C ILE A 257 1.26 10.02 3.21
N VAL A 258 2.48 10.55 3.08
CA VAL A 258 3.34 10.96 4.22
C VAL A 258 2.68 12.06 5.06
N TRP A 259 1.84 12.89 4.43
CA TRP A 259 1.04 13.92 5.10
C TRP A 259 -0.22 13.35 5.76
N ALA A 260 -1.03 12.56 5.06
CA ALA A 260 -2.35 12.13 5.53
C ALA A 260 -2.27 10.99 6.55
N LEU A 261 -1.43 9.99 6.28
CA LEU A 261 -1.29 8.79 7.10
C LEU A 261 -1.07 9.06 8.60
N PRO A 262 -0.12 9.92 9.03
CA PRO A 262 0.07 10.23 10.46
C PRO A 262 -1.10 10.99 11.09
N ARG A 263 -1.89 11.72 10.31
CA ARG A 263 -3.06 12.47 10.81
C ARG A 263 -4.21 11.51 11.08
N LEU A 264 -4.46 10.61 10.13
CA LEU A 264 -5.41 9.51 10.27
C LEU A 264 -5.01 8.56 11.40
N ALA A 265 -3.71 8.27 11.56
CA ALA A 265 -3.20 7.44 12.63
C ALA A 265 -3.56 8.01 14.01
N ARG A 266 -3.39 9.32 14.23
CA ARG A 266 -3.76 9.98 15.48
C ARG A 266 -5.26 9.87 15.80
N ARG A 267 -6.13 9.96 14.79
CA ARG A 267 -7.58 9.78 14.98
C ARG A 267 -7.93 8.37 15.45
N CYS A 268 -7.13 7.40 15.03
CA CYS A 268 -7.29 6.00 15.39
C CYS A 268 -6.47 5.61 16.62
N GLY A 269 -5.88 6.55 17.39
CA GLY A 269 -5.03 6.20 18.53
C GLY A 269 -3.72 5.46 18.18
N VAL A 270 -3.29 5.48 16.92
CA VAL A 270 -2.04 4.85 16.44
C VAL A 270 -0.92 5.88 16.37
N ASN A 271 0.31 5.48 16.73
CA ASN A 271 1.46 6.37 16.67
C ASN A 271 1.85 6.68 15.22
N GLU A 272 2.16 7.94 14.95
CA GLU A 272 2.54 8.44 13.63
C GLU A 272 3.74 7.71 13.02
N VAL A 273 4.76 7.42 13.82
CA VAL A 273 6.02 6.83 13.34
C VAL A 273 5.83 5.34 13.06
N ALA A 274 5.01 4.64 13.86
CA ALA A 274 4.62 3.26 13.57
C ALA A 274 3.81 3.18 12.28
N ALA A 275 2.86 4.09 12.08
CA ALA A 275 2.05 4.16 10.86
C ALA A 275 2.89 4.46 9.62
N LEU A 276 3.79 5.45 9.68
CA LEU A 276 4.71 5.76 8.59
C LEU A 276 5.67 4.62 8.28
N TRP A 277 6.18 3.92 9.30
CA TRP A 277 7.06 2.78 9.09
C TRP A 277 6.39 1.65 8.31
N LEU A 278 5.16 1.29 8.68
CA LEU A 278 4.45 0.19 8.03
C LEU A 278 3.78 0.60 6.71
N GLY A 279 3.36 1.87 6.59
CA GLY A 279 2.69 2.41 5.42
C GLY A 279 3.64 3.07 4.43
N ALA A 280 4.21 4.23 4.76
CA ALA A 280 4.97 5.05 3.82
C ALA A 280 6.40 4.55 3.54
N ALA A 281 7.10 4.05 4.56
CA ALA A 281 8.44 3.47 4.42
C ALA A 281 8.42 1.97 4.12
N ASN A 282 7.24 1.41 3.86
CA ASN A 282 7.12 0.04 3.41
C ASN A 282 7.95 -0.15 2.13
N PRO A 283 8.80 -1.18 2.04
CA PRO A 283 9.60 -1.43 0.85
C PRO A 283 8.76 -1.56 -0.43
N LEU A 284 7.52 -2.07 -0.35
CA LEU A 284 6.61 -2.10 -1.49
C LEU A 284 6.22 -0.70 -1.98
N VAL A 285 6.09 0.30 -1.09
CA VAL A 285 5.86 1.70 -1.49
C VAL A 285 7.08 2.24 -2.24
N ILE A 286 8.28 1.99 -1.71
CA ILE A 286 9.52 2.47 -2.32
C ILE A 286 9.72 1.81 -3.70
N PHE A 287 9.55 0.49 -3.79
CA PHE A 287 9.80 -0.26 -5.02
C PHE A 287 8.73 -0.05 -6.09
N HIS A 288 7.45 -0.01 -5.74
CA HIS A 288 6.40 0.13 -6.74
C HIS A 288 5.96 1.57 -6.94
N LEU A 289 5.60 2.29 -5.88
CA LEU A 289 5.05 3.64 -6.04
C LEU A 289 6.11 4.62 -6.52
N ILE A 290 7.34 4.51 -6.02
CA ILE A 290 8.43 5.43 -6.37
C ILE A 290 9.28 4.90 -7.53
N ALA A 291 9.95 3.76 -7.34
CA ALA A 291 10.86 3.23 -8.36
C ALA A 291 10.10 2.72 -9.60
N GLY A 292 8.96 2.05 -9.39
CA GLY A 292 8.07 1.58 -10.46
C GLY A 292 7.10 2.63 -11.03
N ILE A 293 7.03 3.82 -10.41
CA ILE A 293 6.24 4.97 -10.88
C ILE A 293 4.73 4.64 -10.95
N HIS A 294 4.24 3.77 -10.06
CA HIS A 294 2.85 3.31 -10.09
C HIS A 294 1.85 4.42 -9.76
N ASN A 295 0.80 4.55 -10.59
CA ASN A 295 -0.24 5.58 -10.42
C ASN A 295 -1.08 5.41 -9.15
N GLU A 296 -1.03 4.23 -8.52
CA GLU A 296 -1.57 3.96 -7.19
C GLU A 296 -1.02 4.92 -6.12
N ALA A 297 0.15 5.51 -6.32
CA ALA A 297 0.69 6.53 -5.43
C ALA A 297 -0.25 7.73 -5.32
N LEU A 298 -0.70 8.23 -6.47
CA LEU A 298 -1.59 9.38 -6.54
C LEU A 298 -2.99 9.02 -6.01
N MET A 299 -3.51 7.85 -6.41
CA MET A 299 -4.77 7.31 -5.89
C MET A 299 -4.76 7.23 -4.36
N LEU A 300 -3.79 6.52 -3.76
CA LEU A 300 -3.72 6.36 -2.30
C LEU A 300 -3.51 7.69 -1.59
N GLY A 301 -2.65 8.56 -2.11
CA GLY A 301 -2.41 9.89 -1.55
C GLY A 301 -3.69 10.73 -1.49
N MET A 302 -4.39 10.87 -2.62
CA MET A 302 -5.63 11.63 -2.71
C MET A 302 -6.73 11.02 -1.83
N MET A 303 -6.91 9.70 -1.87
CA MET A 303 -7.86 8.99 -1.02
C MET A 303 -7.62 9.33 0.47
N LEU A 304 -6.40 9.16 0.99
CA LEU A 304 -6.12 9.42 2.40
C LEU A 304 -6.25 10.90 2.77
N VAL A 305 -5.86 11.84 1.89
CA VAL A 305 -6.07 13.27 2.11
C VAL A 305 -7.55 13.60 2.22
N GLY A 306 -8.36 13.08 1.30
CA GLY A 306 -9.80 13.29 1.31
C GLY A 306 -10.48 12.66 2.52
N MET A 307 -10.04 11.47 2.96
CA MET A 307 -10.44 10.87 4.25
C MET A 307 -10.17 11.82 5.42
N GLU A 308 -8.95 12.35 5.51
CA GLU A 308 -8.54 13.23 6.61
C GLU A 308 -9.36 14.51 6.65
N TRP A 309 -9.60 15.15 5.50
CA TRP A 309 -10.43 16.35 5.40
C TRP A 309 -11.89 16.08 5.78
N ALA A 310 -12.49 15.03 5.22
CA ALA A 310 -13.88 14.68 5.51
C ALA A 310 -14.08 14.32 7.01
N LEU A 311 -13.20 13.49 7.58
CA LEU A 311 -13.25 13.15 9.01
C LEU A 311 -13.01 14.37 9.89
N ARG A 312 -12.07 15.26 9.52
CA ARG A 312 -11.88 16.53 10.25
C ARG A 312 -13.15 17.39 10.27
N ALA A 313 -13.86 17.45 9.14
CA ALA A 313 -15.12 18.17 9.06
C ALA A 313 -16.19 17.53 9.95
N ILE A 314 -16.33 16.20 9.88
CA ILE A 314 -17.28 15.40 10.67
C ILE A 314 -17.01 15.56 12.17
N ASP A 315 -15.77 15.41 12.60
CA ASP A 315 -15.40 15.44 14.03
C ASP A 315 -15.42 16.85 14.63
N SER A 316 -15.52 17.90 13.81
CA SER A 316 -15.47 19.29 14.30
C SER A 316 -16.67 19.71 15.16
N GLY A 317 -17.80 19.00 15.08
CA GLY A 317 -19.05 19.37 15.75
C GLY A 317 -19.77 20.59 15.17
N LEU A 318 -19.10 21.41 14.35
CA LEU A 318 -19.65 22.64 13.77
C LEU A 318 -20.70 22.38 12.69
N PRO A 319 -21.82 23.14 12.63
CA PRO A 319 -22.83 23.00 11.57
C PRO A 319 -22.21 23.00 10.17
N PHE A 320 -22.70 22.18 9.25
CA PHE A 320 -22.20 22.14 7.87
C PHE A 320 -22.69 23.31 7.02
N LEU A 321 -23.86 23.86 7.35
CA LEU A 321 -24.48 24.98 6.67
C LEU A 321 -24.82 26.08 7.68
N HIS A 322 -24.76 27.33 7.24
CA HIS A 322 -25.34 28.48 7.93
C HIS A 322 -26.35 29.12 6.97
N GLY A 323 -27.65 28.90 7.21
CA GLY A 323 -28.68 29.10 6.19
C GLY A 323 -28.43 28.19 4.99
N LEU A 324 -28.25 28.78 3.80
CA LEU A 324 -27.93 28.06 2.56
C LEU A 324 -26.42 28.00 2.25
N ALA A 325 -25.59 28.75 2.97
CA ALA A 325 -24.16 28.83 2.69
C ALA A 325 -23.36 27.74 3.41
N PRO A 326 -22.37 27.10 2.75
CA PRO A 326 -21.49 26.13 3.40
C PRO A 326 -20.62 26.82 4.45
N THR A 327 -20.58 26.26 5.66
CA THR A 327 -19.60 26.69 6.68
C THR A 327 -18.20 26.18 6.31
N ARG A 328 -17.18 26.55 7.09
CA ARG A 328 -15.85 25.96 6.96
C ARG A 328 -15.86 24.43 7.07
N ALA A 329 -16.71 23.87 7.94
CA ALA A 329 -16.86 22.42 8.07
C ALA A 329 -17.56 21.83 6.83
N GLY A 330 -18.62 22.46 6.33
CA GLY A 330 -19.28 22.04 5.08
C GLY A 330 -18.34 22.07 3.88
N GLY A 331 -17.61 23.17 3.70
CA GLY A 331 -16.61 23.31 2.63
C GLY A 331 -15.50 22.26 2.72
N LEU A 332 -15.00 21.98 3.93
CA LEU A 332 -13.97 20.95 4.12
C LEU A 332 -14.50 19.53 3.87
N LEU A 333 -15.76 19.25 4.23
CA LEU A 333 -16.42 17.98 3.92
C LEU A 333 -16.55 17.79 2.41
N THR A 334 -17.04 18.82 1.70
CA THR A 334 -17.16 18.81 0.24
C THR A 334 -15.79 18.65 -0.42
N ALA A 335 -14.77 19.36 0.04
CA ALA A 335 -13.40 19.22 -0.46
C ALA A 335 -12.83 17.82 -0.23
N GLY A 336 -13.10 17.22 0.95
CA GLY A 336 -12.72 15.84 1.25
C GLY A 336 -13.38 14.83 0.33
N ALA A 337 -14.71 14.93 0.15
CA ALA A 337 -15.48 14.09 -0.76
C ALA A 337 -15.03 14.26 -2.22
N ALA A 338 -14.79 15.49 -2.66
CA ALA A 338 -14.29 15.79 -4.00
C ALA A 338 -12.88 15.22 -4.23
N MET A 339 -11.99 15.28 -3.24
CA MET A 339 -10.65 14.69 -3.32
C MET A 339 -10.69 13.16 -3.48
N ILE A 340 -11.62 12.48 -2.80
CA ILE A 340 -11.84 11.03 -2.96
C ILE A 340 -12.45 10.72 -4.34
N ALA A 341 -13.37 11.56 -4.82
CA ALA A 341 -13.94 11.42 -6.16
C ALA A 341 -12.84 11.57 -7.24
N LEU A 342 -11.98 12.58 -7.14
CA LEU A 342 -10.81 12.76 -8.01
C LEU A 342 -9.84 11.58 -7.91
N SER A 343 -9.61 11.03 -6.71
CA SER A 343 -8.88 9.77 -6.54
C SER A 343 -9.52 8.62 -7.32
N GLY A 344 -10.86 8.52 -7.31
CA GLY A 344 -11.63 7.56 -8.09
C GLY A 344 -11.40 7.67 -9.59
N LEU A 345 -11.16 8.90 -10.07
CA LEU A 345 -10.82 9.23 -11.46
C LEU A 345 -9.34 9.01 -11.78
N ILE A 346 -8.51 8.66 -10.80
CA ILE A 346 -7.23 7.98 -11.05
C ILE A 346 -7.47 6.47 -11.15
N LYS A 347 -8.13 5.92 -10.12
CA LYS A 347 -8.50 4.51 -10.06
C LYS A 347 -9.74 4.29 -9.17
N ILE A 348 -10.75 3.66 -9.79
CA ILE A 348 -12.13 3.55 -9.28
C ILE A 348 -12.24 2.90 -7.90
N THR A 349 -11.30 2.03 -7.53
CA THR A 349 -11.33 1.30 -6.26
C THR A 349 -11.33 2.23 -5.05
N SER A 350 -10.74 3.42 -5.17
CA SER A 350 -10.71 4.41 -4.08
C SER A 350 -12.07 5.07 -3.79
N VAL A 351 -13.06 4.99 -4.70
CA VAL A 351 -14.44 5.47 -4.47
C VAL A 351 -15.09 4.77 -3.28
N LEU A 352 -14.68 3.53 -2.98
CA LEU A 352 -15.12 2.78 -1.81
C LEU A 352 -14.97 3.57 -0.50
N ALA A 353 -13.98 4.47 -0.44
CA ALA A 353 -13.73 5.29 0.73
C ALA A 353 -14.85 6.30 1.01
N LEU A 354 -15.60 6.76 -0.01
CA LEU A 354 -16.81 7.57 0.18
C LEU A 354 -17.87 6.82 0.99
N GLY A 355 -17.99 5.51 0.83
CA GLY A 355 -18.93 4.69 1.62
C GLY A 355 -18.65 4.78 3.12
N PHE A 356 -17.38 4.74 3.52
CA PHE A 356 -16.99 4.84 4.94
C PHE A 356 -17.12 6.25 5.50
N ILE A 357 -16.87 7.29 4.70
CA ILE A 357 -17.21 8.67 5.07
C ILE A 357 -18.72 8.84 5.20
N GLY A 358 -19.49 8.21 4.30
CA GLY A 358 -20.95 8.24 4.35
C GLY A 358 -21.49 7.63 5.64
N MET A 359 -20.95 6.49 6.06
CA MET A 359 -21.32 5.89 7.35
C MET A 359 -20.93 6.78 8.53
N ALA A 360 -19.76 7.43 8.50
CA ALA A 360 -19.33 8.37 9.54
C ALA A 360 -20.22 9.63 9.59
N LEU A 361 -20.60 10.17 8.43
CA LEU A 361 -21.47 11.32 8.31
C LEU A 361 -22.92 10.98 8.74
N ALA A 362 -23.44 9.83 8.33
CA ALA A 362 -24.75 9.35 8.78
C ALA A 362 -24.82 9.21 10.30
N ARG A 363 -23.73 8.72 10.94
CA ARG A 363 -23.63 8.70 12.41
C ARG A 363 -23.71 10.08 13.02
N ARG A 364 -22.99 11.04 12.45
CA ARG A 364 -23.03 12.43 12.89
C ARG A 364 -24.43 13.04 12.76
N LEU A 365 -25.19 12.65 11.75
CA LEU A 365 -26.57 13.07 11.53
C LEU A 365 -27.59 12.35 12.44
N GLY A 366 -27.14 11.53 13.40
CA GLY A 366 -27.99 10.82 14.36
C GLY A 366 -28.45 9.45 13.89
N GLY A 367 -27.94 8.94 12.76
CA GLY A 367 -28.14 7.57 12.33
C GLY A 367 -27.28 6.59 13.13
N GLY A 368 -27.76 5.36 13.31
CA GLY A 368 -27.00 4.36 14.03
C GLY A 368 -27.54 2.96 13.82
N PHE A 369 -26.69 1.98 14.08
CA PHE A 369 -27.09 0.58 14.08
C PHE A 369 -26.57 -0.08 15.35
N PRO A 370 -27.34 -0.97 16.01
CA PRO A 370 -26.89 -1.63 17.21
C PRO A 370 -25.58 -2.40 17.01
N ASN A 371 -24.77 -2.45 18.05
CA ASN A 371 -23.48 -3.13 18.00
C ASN A 371 -23.67 -4.64 18.09
N ILE A 372 -23.76 -5.27 16.93
CA ILE A 372 -23.83 -6.72 16.82
C ILE A 372 -22.40 -7.24 17.00
N GLY A 373 -22.12 -7.92 18.11
CA GLY A 373 -20.82 -8.46 18.50
C GLY A 373 -20.18 -9.45 17.51
N GLY A 374 -20.72 -9.60 16.31
CA GLY A 374 -20.28 -10.47 15.24
C GLY A 374 -20.89 -11.87 15.26
N ARG A 375 -21.85 -12.15 16.16
CA ARG A 375 -22.58 -13.43 16.19
C ARG A 375 -23.84 -13.33 15.35
N LEU A 376 -24.09 -14.34 14.50
CA LEU A 376 -25.30 -14.38 13.68
C LEU A 376 -26.60 -14.46 14.51
N LYS A 377 -26.54 -14.97 15.73
CA LYS A 377 -27.72 -15.11 16.60
C LYS A 377 -28.26 -13.77 17.10
N ASP A 378 -27.43 -12.73 17.13
CA ASP A 378 -27.76 -11.42 17.72
C ASP A 378 -28.46 -10.48 16.70
N TRP A 379 -28.55 -10.87 15.42
CA TRP A 379 -29.18 -10.04 14.36
C TRP A 379 -30.67 -9.80 14.58
N ARG A 380 -31.39 -10.77 15.14
CA ARG A 380 -32.82 -10.62 15.44
C ARG A 380 -33.06 -9.55 16.50
N THR A 381 -32.28 -9.60 17.58
CA THR A 381 -32.34 -8.63 18.69
C THR A 381 -31.91 -7.24 18.23
N ALA A 382 -30.82 -7.15 17.47
CA ALA A 382 -30.39 -5.88 16.91
C ALA A 382 -31.41 -5.28 15.94
N LEU A 383 -32.11 -6.10 15.15
CA LEU A 383 -33.17 -5.60 14.29
C LEU A 383 -34.35 -5.06 15.12
N SER A 384 -34.74 -5.74 16.20
CA SER A 384 -35.80 -5.23 17.10
C SER A 384 -35.40 -3.94 17.82
N GLU A 385 -34.15 -3.81 18.26
CA GLU A 385 -33.63 -2.59 18.90
C GLU A 385 -33.47 -1.43 17.90
N TRP A 386 -33.17 -1.75 16.64
CA TRP A 386 -32.99 -0.76 15.58
C TRP A 386 -34.32 -0.23 15.03
N ARG A 387 -35.37 -1.07 14.96
CA ARG A 387 -36.69 -0.73 14.37
C ARG A 387 -37.23 0.64 14.80
N PRO A 388 -37.24 1.01 16.10
CA PRO A 388 -37.73 2.33 16.53
C PRO A 388 -36.94 3.51 15.93
N ASN A 389 -35.64 3.34 15.67
CA ASN A 389 -34.74 4.37 15.12
C ASN A 389 -34.47 4.19 13.62
N ALA A 390 -35.16 3.25 12.96
CA ALA A 390 -34.92 2.92 11.56
C ALA A 390 -35.17 4.11 10.64
N GLY A 391 -36.26 4.85 10.84
CA GLY A 391 -36.59 6.04 10.03
C GLY A 391 -35.52 7.12 10.11
N ARG A 392 -35.03 7.46 11.31
CA ARG A 392 -33.94 8.43 11.50
C ARG A 392 -32.63 7.95 10.87
N THR A 393 -32.32 6.67 11.01
CA THR A 393 -31.11 6.08 10.42
C THR A 393 -31.17 6.08 8.89
N MET A 394 -32.31 5.70 8.31
CA MET A 394 -32.52 5.72 6.87
C MET A 394 -32.45 7.14 6.31
N LEU A 395 -33.04 8.12 7.00
CA LEU A 395 -32.91 9.53 6.61
C LEU A 395 -31.45 9.99 6.65
N ALA A 396 -30.72 9.72 7.74
CA ALA A 396 -29.31 10.08 7.87
C ALA A 396 -28.44 9.42 6.78
N LEU A 397 -28.69 8.15 6.46
CA LEU A 397 -28.02 7.44 5.38
C LEU A 397 -28.37 8.04 4.02
N ALA A 398 -29.64 8.32 3.75
CA ALA A 398 -30.08 8.92 2.50
C ALA A 398 -29.52 10.32 2.30
N THR A 399 -29.52 11.18 3.33
CA THR A 399 -28.91 12.52 3.29
C THR A 399 -27.41 12.43 3.05
N SER A 400 -26.72 11.54 3.78
CA SER A 400 -25.29 11.36 3.62
C SER A 400 -24.92 10.80 2.24
N ALA A 401 -25.62 9.78 1.77
CA ALA A 401 -25.39 9.18 0.47
C ALA A 401 -25.72 10.17 -0.65
N GLY A 402 -26.86 10.86 -0.56
CA GLY A 402 -27.28 11.88 -1.52
C GLY A 402 -26.24 12.98 -1.67
N PHE A 403 -25.74 13.54 -0.56
CA PHE A 403 -24.67 14.54 -0.60
C PHE A 403 -23.40 14.01 -1.29
N LEU A 404 -22.90 12.84 -0.88
CA LEU A 404 -21.66 12.28 -1.43
C LEU A 404 -21.80 11.88 -2.91
N VAL A 405 -22.96 11.35 -3.30
CA VAL A 405 -23.28 11.03 -4.70
C VAL A 405 -23.34 12.30 -5.54
N VAL A 406 -23.96 13.37 -5.05
CA VAL A 406 -23.98 14.67 -5.76
C VAL A 406 -22.55 15.17 -5.97
N VAL A 407 -21.71 15.19 -4.93
CA VAL A 407 -20.30 15.61 -5.07
C VAL A 407 -19.55 14.71 -6.06
N LEU A 408 -19.71 13.39 -5.96
CA LEU A 408 -19.09 12.43 -6.87
C LEU A 408 -19.49 12.69 -8.33
N VAL A 409 -20.80 12.79 -8.59
CA VAL A 409 -21.35 13.03 -9.93
C VAL A 409 -20.86 14.38 -10.47
N VAL A 410 -20.89 15.44 -9.68
CA VAL A 410 -20.40 16.77 -10.09
C VAL A 410 -18.93 16.70 -10.48
N VAL A 411 -18.08 16.05 -9.68
CA VAL A 411 -16.65 15.91 -9.99
C VAL A 411 -16.42 15.04 -11.23
N VAL A 412 -17.11 13.91 -11.33
CA VAL A 412 -17.01 13.01 -12.49
C VAL A 412 -17.43 13.75 -13.77
N VAL A 413 -18.59 14.39 -13.77
CA VAL A 413 -19.09 15.16 -14.92
C VAL A 413 -18.12 16.29 -15.26
N ALA A 414 -17.68 17.08 -14.28
CA ALA A 414 -16.75 18.18 -14.52
C ALA A 414 -15.43 17.70 -15.15
N VAL A 415 -14.85 16.60 -14.63
CA VAL A 415 -13.62 16.03 -15.21
C VAL A 415 -13.90 15.43 -16.60
N CYS A 416 -14.92 14.60 -16.77
CA CYS A 416 -15.22 14.01 -18.08
C CYS A 416 -15.49 15.08 -19.16
N GLN A 417 -16.16 16.18 -18.81
CA GLN A 417 -16.41 17.31 -19.73
C GLN A 417 -15.15 18.11 -20.03
N THR A 418 -14.37 18.47 -19.00
CA THR A 418 -13.12 19.25 -19.18
C THR A 418 -12.04 18.46 -19.93
N THR A 419 -12.03 17.14 -19.77
CA THR A 419 -11.05 16.26 -20.43
C THR A 419 -11.47 15.84 -21.84
N GLY A 420 -12.78 15.85 -22.14
CA GLY A 420 -13.33 15.32 -23.39
C GLY A 420 -13.31 13.79 -23.50
N LEU A 421 -12.94 13.07 -22.44
CA LEU A 421 -12.76 11.61 -22.43
C LEU A 421 -14.05 10.82 -22.19
N GLY A 422 -15.14 11.49 -21.83
CA GLY A 422 -16.43 10.84 -21.59
C GLY A 422 -16.41 9.81 -20.47
N TYR A 423 -17.22 8.76 -20.59
CA TYR A 423 -17.47 7.77 -19.52
C TYR A 423 -16.96 6.36 -19.84
N GLY A 424 -16.15 6.18 -20.88
CA GLY A 424 -15.66 4.87 -21.33
C GLY A 424 -14.83 4.09 -20.28
N TRP A 425 -14.28 4.79 -19.29
CA TRP A 425 -13.60 4.19 -18.14
C TRP A 425 -14.50 3.36 -17.21
N LEU A 426 -15.82 3.58 -17.27
CA LEU A 426 -16.83 2.81 -16.53
C LEU A 426 -17.35 1.61 -17.32
N ASP A 427 -16.98 1.48 -18.60
CA ASP A 427 -17.43 0.36 -19.42
C ASP A 427 -16.96 -0.98 -18.84
N ALA A 428 -17.83 -1.99 -18.95
CA ALA A 428 -17.57 -3.32 -18.44
C ALA A 428 -16.35 -3.96 -19.12
N GLY A 429 -16.10 -3.65 -20.40
CA GLY A 429 -14.89 -4.09 -21.11
C GLY A 429 -13.62 -3.47 -20.54
N THR A 430 -13.65 -2.17 -20.26
CA THR A 430 -12.54 -1.43 -19.65
C THR A 430 -12.23 -1.94 -18.24
N LEU A 431 -13.24 -2.05 -17.37
CA LEU A 431 -13.09 -2.58 -16.01
C LEU A 431 -12.71 -4.07 -16.02
N GLY A 432 -13.20 -4.81 -17.01
CA GLY A 432 -12.91 -6.23 -17.23
C GLY A 432 -11.51 -6.52 -17.78
N THR A 433 -10.78 -5.51 -18.26
CA THR A 433 -9.42 -5.64 -18.79
C THR A 433 -8.49 -6.36 -17.82
N ALA A 434 -8.63 -6.07 -16.52
CA ALA A 434 -7.84 -6.72 -15.48
C ALA A 434 -8.01 -8.25 -15.48
N ASN A 435 -9.17 -8.78 -15.88
CA ASN A 435 -9.49 -10.21 -15.85
C ASN A 435 -8.70 -11.05 -16.87
N LYS A 436 -8.03 -10.41 -17.84
CA LYS A 436 -7.21 -11.07 -18.87
C LYS A 436 -5.94 -11.71 -18.32
N VAL A 437 -5.44 -11.21 -17.19
CA VAL A 437 -4.23 -11.75 -16.56
C VAL A 437 -4.62 -12.82 -15.54
N ARG A 438 -3.79 -13.85 -15.37
CA ARG A 438 -3.93 -14.84 -14.30
C ARG A 438 -2.81 -14.58 -13.30
N SER A 439 -3.16 -14.19 -12.07
CA SER A 439 -2.19 -13.90 -11.03
C SER A 439 -2.21 -14.94 -9.92
N TRP A 440 -1.03 -15.36 -9.49
CA TRP A 440 -0.80 -16.28 -8.37
C TRP A 440 -1.07 -15.63 -6.99
N LEU A 441 -1.17 -14.30 -6.90
CA LEU A 441 -1.53 -13.62 -5.66
C LEU A 441 -3.04 -13.59 -5.40
N SER A 442 -3.85 -13.89 -6.42
CA SER A 442 -5.30 -13.90 -6.32
C SER A 442 -5.78 -15.26 -5.82
N ILE A 443 -6.49 -15.29 -4.69
CA ILE A 443 -7.07 -16.51 -4.12
C ILE A 443 -7.98 -17.23 -5.13
N PRO A 444 -9.00 -16.59 -5.74
CA PRO A 444 -9.87 -17.29 -6.69
C PRO A 444 -9.09 -17.80 -7.92
N THR A 445 -8.06 -17.08 -8.36
CA THR A 445 -7.27 -17.52 -9.52
C THR A 445 -6.36 -18.69 -9.18
N VAL A 446 -5.70 -18.70 -8.03
CA VAL A 446 -4.89 -19.85 -7.58
C VAL A 446 -5.75 -21.09 -7.38
N LEU A 447 -6.94 -20.93 -6.78
CA LEU A 447 -7.88 -22.04 -6.65
C LEU A 447 -8.26 -22.59 -8.02
N GLY A 448 -8.63 -21.72 -8.98
CA GLY A 448 -8.97 -22.14 -10.34
C GLY A 448 -7.82 -22.85 -11.06
N LEU A 449 -6.61 -22.31 -11.00
CA LEU A 449 -5.41 -22.92 -11.59
C LEU A 449 -5.08 -24.27 -10.94
N GLY A 450 -5.11 -24.34 -9.61
CA GLY A 450 -4.81 -25.57 -8.87
C GLY A 450 -5.82 -26.67 -9.18
N THR A 451 -7.12 -26.35 -9.20
CA THR A 451 -8.16 -27.31 -9.55
C THR A 451 -8.11 -27.74 -11.01
N GLY A 452 -7.76 -26.84 -11.93
CA GLY A 452 -7.57 -27.17 -13.34
C GLY A 452 -6.41 -28.16 -13.53
N GLN A 453 -5.30 -27.93 -12.82
CA GLN A 453 -4.15 -28.83 -12.83
C GLN A 453 -4.50 -30.21 -12.26
N VAL A 454 -5.30 -30.28 -11.20
CA VAL A 454 -5.82 -31.55 -10.68
C VAL A 454 -6.68 -32.27 -11.71
N GLY A 455 -7.55 -31.55 -12.44
CA GLY A 455 -8.35 -32.11 -13.54
C GLY A 455 -7.49 -32.75 -14.62
N VAL A 456 -6.41 -32.09 -15.04
CA VAL A 456 -5.44 -32.63 -16.00
C VAL A 456 -4.74 -33.87 -15.44
N LEU A 457 -4.27 -33.83 -14.19
CA LEU A 457 -3.59 -34.95 -13.53
C LEU A 457 -4.48 -36.19 -13.36
N LEU A 458 -5.79 -36.00 -13.20
CA LEU A 458 -6.78 -37.07 -13.07
C LEU A 458 -7.33 -37.55 -14.44
N GLY A 459 -6.84 -37.00 -15.56
CA GLY A 459 -7.34 -37.36 -16.90
C GLY A 459 -8.72 -36.80 -17.25
N LEU A 460 -9.23 -35.83 -16.48
CA LEU A 460 -10.54 -35.19 -16.69
C LEU A 460 -10.48 -34.02 -17.70
N GLY A 461 -9.28 -33.50 -17.95
CA GLY A 461 -9.03 -32.36 -18.84
C GLY A 461 -8.81 -31.03 -18.12
N ASP A 462 -8.47 -29.97 -18.86
CA ASP A 462 -8.27 -28.63 -18.29
C ASP A 462 -9.61 -27.90 -18.11
N HIS A 463 -10.07 -27.84 -16.86
CA HIS A 463 -11.30 -27.12 -16.48
C HIS A 463 -11.04 -25.74 -15.87
N THR A 464 -9.82 -25.18 -15.99
CA THR A 464 -9.43 -23.91 -15.36
C THR A 464 -10.43 -22.79 -15.67
N THR A 465 -10.80 -22.60 -16.93
CA THR A 465 -11.69 -21.50 -17.35
C THR A 465 -13.09 -21.63 -16.75
N ALA A 466 -13.65 -22.85 -16.74
CA ALA A 466 -14.97 -23.11 -16.16
C ALA A 466 -14.99 -22.85 -14.65
N ILE A 467 -13.93 -23.27 -13.95
CA ILE A 467 -13.81 -23.06 -12.50
C ILE A 467 -13.61 -21.57 -12.19
N LEU A 468 -12.83 -20.84 -13.00
CA LEU A 468 -12.68 -19.39 -12.84
C LEU A 468 -14.01 -18.64 -13.05
N ALA A 469 -14.87 -19.11 -13.95
CA ALA A 469 -16.20 -18.52 -14.17
C ALA A 469 -17.13 -18.66 -12.95
N ILE A 470 -16.89 -19.63 -12.07
CA ILE A 470 -17.66 -19.86 -10.83
C ILE A 470 -16.99 -19.19 -9.62
N THR A 471 -15.68 -19.42 -9.46
CA THR A 471 -14.93 -18.95 -8.28
C THR A 471 -14.81 -17.42 -8.21
N ARG A 472 -14.67 -16.73 -9.35
CA ARG A 472 -14.55 -15.27 -9.39
C ARG A 472 -15.84 -14.55 -8.93
N PRO A 473 -17.05 -14.89 -9.42
CA PRO A 473 -18.29 -14.32 -8.87
C PRO A 473 -18.50 -14.60 -7.39
N ILE A 474 -18.19 -15.82 -6.92
CA ILE A 474 -18.28 -16.17 -5.49
C ILE A 474 -17.34 -15.29 -4.66
N ALA A 475 -16.10 -15.12 -5.11
CA ALA A 475 -15.13 -14.25 -4.44
C ALA A 475 -15.58 -12.79 -4.43
N ALA A 476 -16.15 -12.28 -5.53
CA ALA A 476 -16.71 -10.94 -5.61
C ALA A 476 -17.90 -10.75 -4.65
N ALA A 477 -18.82 -11.71 -4.57
CA ALA A 477 -19.93 -11.70 -3.63
C ALA A 477 -19.44 -11.72 -2.18
N LEU A 478 -18.45 -12.56 -1.86
CA LEU A 478 -17.83 -12.60 -0.53
C LEU A 478 -17.17 -11.27 -0.17
N ALA A 479 -16.46 -10.65 -1.11
CA ALA A 479 -15.86 -9.33 -0.92
C ALA A 479 -16.95 -8.27 -0.63
N ALA A 480 -18.04 -8.28 -1.39
CA ALA A 480 -19.18 -7.37 -1.18
C ALA A 480 -19.83 -7.57 0.21
N VAL A 481 -20.00 -8.82 0.66
CA VAL A 481 -20.50 -9.12 2.01
C VAL A 481 -19.56 -8.60 3.09
N ILE A 482 -18.24 -8.74 2.93
CA ILE A 482 -17.26 -8.20 3.88
C ILE A 482 -17.31 -6.67 3.89
N VAL A 483 -17.37 -6.02 2.72
CA VAL A 483 -17.52 -4.57 2.60
C VAL A 483 -18.79 -4.09 3.30
N LEU A 484 -19.94 -4.70 3.01
CA LEU A 484 -21.21 -4.37 3.66
C LEU A 484 -21.14 -4.52 5.17
N ARG A 485 -20.54 -5.61 5.65
CA ARG A 485 -20.30 -5.81 7.08
C ARG A 485 -19.45 -4.69 7.68
N MET A 486 -18.39 -4.25 7.00
CA MET A 486 -17.52 -3.18 7.47
C MET A 486 -18.23 -1.81 7.44
N LEU A 487 -19.10 -1.57 6.47
CA LEU A 487 -19.97 -0.37 6.44
C LEU A 487 -20.91 -0.35 7.65
N ILE A 488 -21.58 -1.48 7.93
CA ILE A 488 -22.46 -1.62 9.11
C ILE A 488 -21.65 -1.46 10.40
N ALA A 489 -20.45 -2.04 10.49
CA ALA A 489 -19.56 -1.89 11.65
C ALA A 489 -19.09 -0.45 11.86
N THR A 490 -18.98 0.33 10.78
CA THR A 490 -18.68 1.75 10.84
C THR A 490 -19.90 2.54 11.32
N LEU A 491 -21.10 2.24 10.81
CA LEU A 491 -22.37 2.85 11.21
C LEU A 491 -22.73 2.57 12.68
N SER A 492 -22.37 1.40 13.19
CA SER A 492 -22.54 1.07 14.62
C SER A 492 -21.49 1.71 15.53
N GLY A 493 -20.50 2.42 14.96
CA GLY A 493 -19.39 3.01 15.70
C GLY A 493 -18.41 1.99 16.28
N ARG A 494 -18.55 0.71 15.91
CA ARG A 494 -17.71 -0.38 16.41
C ARG A 494 -16.28 -0.30 15.87
N ILE A 495 -16.14 0.07 14.60
CA ILE A 495 -14.85 0.17 13.91
C ILE A 495 -14.71 1.56 13.32
N HIS A 496 -13.54 2.17 13.49
CA HIS A 496 -13.23 3.47 12.91
C HIS A 496 -13.27 3.39 11.36
N PRO A 497 -13.79 4.41 10.64
CA PRO A 497 -13.91 4.39 9.17
C PRO A 497 -12.63 4.02 8.42
N VAL A 498 -11.47 4.47 8.91
CA VAL A 498 -10.15 4.15 8.33
C VAL A 498 -9.82 2.66 8.45
N GLY A 499 -10.11 2.04 9.60
CA GLY A 499 -9.91 0.62 9.82
C GLY A 499 -10.82 -0.24 8.96
N SER A 500 -12.10 0.12 8.90
CA SER A 500 -13.09 -0.52 8.04
C SER A 500 -12.71 -0.44 6.56
N LEU A 501 -12.26 0.72 6.08
CA LEU A 501 -11.73 0.90 4.72
C LEU A 501 -10.55 -0.03 4.46
N GLY A 502 -9.58 -0.08 5.38
CA GLY A 502 -8.41 -0.94 5.25
C GLY A 502 -8.75 -2.43 5.18
N ILE A 503 -9.68 -2.91 6.02
CA ILE A 503 -10.16 -4.31 6.01
C ILE A 503 -10.91 -4.60 4.70
N SER A 504 -11.74 -3.67 4.25
CA SER A 504 -12.47 -3.80 2.99
C SER A 504 -11.57 -3.79 1.77
N MET A 505 -10.52 -2.97 1.75
CA MET A 505 -9.49 -3.03 0.71
C MET A 505 -8.71 -4.34 0.76
N ALA A 506 -8.41 -4.88 1.95
CA ALA A 506 -7.77 -6.20 2.07
C ALA A 506 -8.64 -7.31 1.48
N ALA A 507 -9.94 -7.31 1.80
CA ALA A 507 -10.89 -8.27 1.24
C ALA A 507 -11.02 -8.12 -0.28
N LEU A 508 -11.14 -6.88 -0.76
CA LEU A 508 -11.22 -6.59 -2.19
C LEU A 508 -9.99 -7.11 -2.92
N VAL A 509 -8.78 -6.83 -2.41
CA VAL A 509 -7.53 -7.29 -3.03
C VAL A 509 -7.43 -8.81 -3.01
N LEU A 510 -7.58 -9.47 -1.86
CA LEU A 510 -7.39 -10.92 -1.73
C LEU A 510 -8.39 -11.73 -2.59
N LEU A 511 -9.61 -11.21 -2.74
CA LEU A 511 -10.69 -11.83 -3.50
C LEU A 511 -10.81 -11.27 -4.92
N PHE A 512 -9.93 -10.34 -5.30
CA PHE A 512 -9.93 -9.78 -6.64
C PHE A 512 -9.51 -10.85 -7.66
N PRO A 513 -10.06 -10.85 -8.88
CA PRO A 513 -9.65 -11.80 -9.93
C PRO A 513 -8.15 -11.75 -10.25
N VAL A 514 -7.50 -10.58 -10.12
CA VAL A 514 -6.09 -10.40 -10.48
C VAL A 514 -5.38 -9.49 -9.51
N VAL A 515 -4.45 -10.03 -8.74
CA VAL A 515 -3.70 -9.26 -7.74
C VAL A 515 -2.29 -9.00 -8.24
N GLN A 516 -1.89 -7.74 -8.31
CA GLN A 516 -0.49 -7.37 -8.52
C GLN A 516 0.18 -7.01 -7.18
N PRO A 517 1.51 -7.15 -7.05
CA PRO A 517 2.25 -6.87 -5.81
C PRO A 517 1.89 -5.54 -5.13
N TRP A 518 1.73 -4.48 -5.91
CA TRP A 518 1.41 -3.15 -5.40
C TRP A 518 -0.06 -2.98 -4.95
N TYR A 519 -0.98 -3.89 -5.32
CA TYR A 519 -2.36 -3.84 -4.84
C TYR A 519 -2.46 -4.11 -3.33
N LEU A 520 -1.47 -4.82 -2.76
CA LEU A 520 -1.37 -5.04 -1.31
C LEU A 520 -1.29 -3.70 -0.54
N LEU A 521 -0.75 -2.65 -1.17
CA LEU A 521 -0.66 -1.32 -0.57
C LEU A 521 -2.03 -0.67 -0.36
N TRP A 522 -3.05 -1.07 -1.12
CA TRP A 522 -4.42 -0.58 -0.93
C TRP A 522 -4.98 -0.96 0.43
N ALA A 523 -4.53 -2.10 0.97
CA ALA A 523 -4.87 -2.55 2.31
C ALA A 523 -3.85 -2.06 3.35
N ILE A 524 -2.56 -2.28 3.10
CA ILE A 524 -1.50 -2.04 4.09
C ILE A 524 -1.43 -0.57 4.50
N VAL A 525 -1.52 0.37 3.56
CA VAL A 525 -1.36 1.79 3.86
C VAL A 525 -2.48 2.31 4.77
N PRO A 526 -3.79 2.16 4.46
CA PRO A 526 -4.84 2.58 5.39
C PRO A 526 -4.84 1.76 6.69
N LEU A 527 -4.55 0.46 6.66
CA LEU A 527 -4.45 -0.35 7.88
C LEU A 527 -3.28 0.07 8.77
N ALA A 528 -2.19 0.61 8.22
CA ALA A 528 -1.08 1.13 9.02
C ALA A 528 -1.50 2.29 9.94
N ALA A 529 -2.57 3.03 9.59
CA ALA A 529 -3.14 4.06 10.46
C ALA A 529 -4.09 3.52 11.53
N TRP A 530 -4.51 2.25 11.50
CA TRP A 530 -5.52 1.72 12.44
C TRP A 530 -5.11 0.42 13.13
N ALA A 531 -4.60 -0.57 12.41
CA ALA A 531 -4.32 -1.89 12.95
C ALA A 531 -3.01 -1.90 13.77
N THR A 532 -3.14 -2.13 15.08
CA THR A 532 -2.01 -2.17 16.03
C THR A 532 -1.69 -3.58 16.50
N ALA A 533 -2.56 -4.56 16.22
CA ALA A 533 -2.36 -5.93 16.64
C ALA A 533 -1.04 -6.52 16.12
N PRO A 534 -0.26 -7.18 16.99
CA PRO A 534 0.98 -7.85 16.62
C PRO A 534 0.89 -8.80 15.44
N GLY A 535 -0.17 -9.62 15.41
CA GLY A 535 -0.38 -10.60 14.35
C GLY A 535 -0.54 -9.94 12.98
N PHE A 536 -1.29 -8.83 12.91
CA PHE A 536 -1.42 -8.05 11.67
C PHE A 536 -0.08 -7.46 11.25
N ARG A 537 0.63 -6.80 12.17
CA ARG A 537 1.92 -6.16 11.85
C ARG A 537 2.95 -7.17 11.39
N LEU A 538 3.01 -8.34 12.04
CA LEU A 538 3.88 -9.42 11.60
C LEU A 538 3.50 -9.93 10.21
N ALA A 539 2.20 -10.19 9.96
CA ALA A 539 1.74 -10.63 8.66
C ALA A 539 2.08 -9.60 7.56
N ALA A 540 1.84 -8.31 7.81
CA ALA A 540 2.18 -7.24 6.89
C ALA A 540 3.69 -7.14 6.65
N VAL A 541 4.53 -7.34 7.68
CA VAL A 541 5.99 -7.41 7.54
C VAL A 541 6.41 -8.60 6.70
N ILE A 542 5.90 -9.80 6.97
CA ILE A 542 6.24 -11.02 6.23
C ILE A 542 5.83 -10.87 4.78
N VAL A 543 4.57 -10.51 4.52
CA VAL A 543 4.04 -10.33 3.15
C VAL A 543 4.84 -9.25 2.42
N SER A 544 5.06 -8.08 3.02
CA SER A 544 5.83 -7.03 2.36
C SER A 544 7.26 -7.48 2.06
N SER A 545 7.88 -8.24 2.96
CA SER A 545 9.26 -8.73 2.78
C SER A 545 9.38 -9.78 1.69
N VAL A 546 8.50 -10.79 1.71
CA VAL A 546 8.49 -11.88 0.73
C VAL A 546 8.24 -11.31 -0.66
N ILE A 547 7.18 -10.50 -0.80
CA ILE A 547 6.84 -9.91 -2.09
C ILE A 547 7.96 -9.00 -2.58
N SER A 548 8.56 -8.18 -1.72
CA SER A 548 9.65 -7.27 -2.12
C SER A 548 10.89 -7.98 -2.68
N VAL A 549 11.21 -9.19 -2.22
CA VAL A 549 12.39 -9.95 -2.67
C VAL A 549 12.10 -10.81 -3.90
N MET A 550 10.84 -11.20 -4.13
CA MET A 550 10.45 -12.00 -5.30
C MET A 550 10.38 -11.20 -6.60
N LEU A 551 10.47 -9.87 -6.53
CA LEU A 551 10.30 -8.98 -7.69
C LEU A 551 11.57 -8.87 -8.51
N MET A 552 11.44 -9.05 -9.83
CA MET A 552 12.55 -8.82 -10.76
C MET A 552 12.72 -7.31 -11.01
N PRO A 553 13.95 -6.77 -10.94
CA PRO A 553 14.21 -5.34 -11.13
C PRO A 553 13.78 -4.77 -12.49
N ASN A 554 13.74 -5.60 -13.53
CA ASN A 554 13.33 -5.22 -14.89
C ASN A 554 11.81 -5.36 -15.13
N GLY A 555 11.05 -5.81 -14.14
CA GLY A 555 9.61 -6.08 -14.26
C GLY A 555 9.26 -7.17 -15.28
N GLY A 556 10.20 -8.04 -15.65
CA GLY A 556 10.02 -9.10 -16.64
C GLY A 556 10.76 -10.38 -16.29
N GLU A 557 10.95 -11.25 -17.29
CA GLU A 557 11.63 -12.52 -17.10
C GLU A 557 13.15 -12.35 -17.17
N ILE A 558 13.85 -13.02 -16.26
CA ILE A 558 15.31 -13.17 -16.26
C ILE A 558 15.57 -14.68 -16.23
N GLU A 559 16.61 -15.12 -16.92
CA GLU A 559 16.95 -16.54 -16.99
C GLU A 559 17.17 -17.13 -15.57
N PRO A 560 16.57 -18.30 -15.24
CA PRO A 560 16.61 -18.85 -13.89
C PRO A 560 18.01 -19.03 -13.30
N TYR A 561 18.99 -19.43 -14.11
CA TYR A 561 20.36 -19.64 -13.65
C TYR A 561 21.07 -18.31 -13.30
N VAL A 562 20.70 -17.18 -13.94
CA VAL A 562 21.21 -15.85 -13.60
C VAL A 562 20.66 -15.41 -12.25
N ILE A 563 19.36 -15.64 -12.02
CA ILE A 563 18.69 -15.39 -10.74
C ILE A 563 19.34 -16.23 -9.63
N ALA A 564 19.58 -17.52 -9.86
CA ALA A 564 20.19 -18.41 -8.87
C ALA A 564 21.60 -17.94 -8.48
N LYS A 565 22.46 -17.61 -9.45
CA LYS A 565 23.82 -17.09 -9.19
C LYS A 565 23.80 -15.77 -8.43
N ALA A 566 22.93 -14.86 -8.82
CA ALA A 566 22.77 -13.58 -8.14
C ALA A 566 22.24 -13.76 -6.71
N GLY A 567 21.29 -14.69 -6.50
CA GLY A 567 20.75 -15.04 -5.19
C GLY A 567 21.81 -15.61 -4.24
N MET A 568 22.60 -16.60 -4.69
CA MET A 568 23.69 -17.18 -3.88
C MET A 568 24.72 -16.12 -3.48
N SER A 569 25.14 -15.28 -4.45
CA SER A 569 26.09 -14.18 -4.19
C SER A 569 25.51 -13.16 -3.22
N THR A 570 24.21 -12.86 -3.35
CA THR A 570 23.48 -11.95 -2.46
C THR A 570 23.52 -12.42 -1.02
N VAL A 571 23.26 -13.71 -0.77
CA VAL A 571 23.28 -14.27 0.59
C VAL A 571 24.64 -14.06 1.25
N VAL A 572 25.73 -14.37 0.55
CA VAL A 572 27.10 -14.24 1.08
C VAL A 572 27.45 -12.77 1.35
N ILE A 573 27.20 -11.88 0.37
CA ILE A 573 27.54 -10.45 0.49
C ILE A 573 26.71 -9.79 1.60
N VAL A 574 25.42 -10.10 1.70
CA VAL A 574 24.54 -9.55 2.74
C VAL A 574 24.94 -10.06 4.11
N ALA A 575 25.28 -11.35 4.26
CA ALA A 575 25.76 -11.89 5.52
C ALA A 575 27.03 -11.17 5.99
N LEU A 576 27.98 -10.94 5.08
CA LEU A 576 29.19 -10.16 5.37
C LEU A 576 28.87 -8.70 5.72
N ALA A 577 27.99 -8.05 4.96
CA ALA A 577 27.59 -6.66 5.22
C ALA A 577 26.91 -6.52 6.59
N VAL A 578 26.04 -7.46 6.97
CA VAL A 578 25.40 -7.51 8.29
C VAL A 578 26.45 -7.70 9.39
N TYR A 579 27.39 -8.64 9.21
CA TYR A 579 28.48 -8.86 10.16
C TYR A 579 29.32 -7.59 10.38
N LEU A 580 29.74 -6.93 9.30
CA LEU A 580 30.55 -5.71 9.36
C LEU A 580 29.78 -4.53 9.99
N ALA A 581 28.50 -4.38 9.65
CA ALA A 581 27.69 -3.24 10.11
C ALA A 581 27.22 -3.38 11.57
N PHE A 582 26.93 -4.60 12.03
CA PHE A 582 26.26 -4.82 13.31
C PHE A 582 27.04 -5.69 14.30
N GLU A 583 27.67 -6.78 13.87
CA GLU A 583 28.34 -7.70 14.80
C GLU A 583 29.77 -7.30 15.14
N LEU A 584 30.56 -6.87 14.16
CA LEU A 584 31.94 -6.43 14.38
C LEU A 584 32.04 -5.26 15.40
N PRO A 585 31.19 -4.21 15.33
CA PRO A 585 31.18 -3.16 16.35
C PRO A 585 30.81 -3.68 17.74
N ARG A 586 29.85 -4.62 17.84
CA ARG A 586 29.46 -5.23 19.12
C ARG A 586 30.61 -6.02 19.74
N HIS A 587 31.37 -6.77 18.94
CA HIS A 587 32.55 -7.48 19.41
C HIS A 587 33.63 -6.53 19.93
N ARG A 588 33.89 -5.42 19.22
CA ARG A 588 34.85 -4.39 19.66
C ARG A 588 34.42 -3.71 20.97
N GLU A 589 33.14 -3.38 21.12
CA GLU A 589 32.60 -2.81 22.35
C GLU A 589 32.70 -3.78 23.54
N ARG A 590 32.41 -5.07 23.32
CA ARG A 590 32.56 -6.11 24.36
C ARG A 590 34.02 -6.27 24.79
N ARG A 591 34.97 -6.32 23.85
CA ARG A 591 36.41 -6.40 24.15
C ARG A 591 36.92 -5.19 24.95
N ARG A 592 36.48 -3.98 24.59
CA ARG A 592 36.81 -2.76 25.35
C ARG A 592 36.27 -2.79 26.78
N ARG A 593 35.06 -3.33 26.98
CA ARG A 593 34.46 -3.48 28.32
C ARG A 593 35.13 -4.58 29.16
N SER A 594 35.67 -5.63 28.54
CA SER A 594 36.31 -6.74 29.26
C SER A 594 37.79 -6.50 29.59
N GLY A 595 38.32 -5.27 29.44
CA GLY A 595 39.71 -4.93 29.79
C GLY A 595 40.80 -5.63 28.97
N ARG A 596 40.44 -6.44 27.97
CA ARG A 596 41.39 -7.08 27.06
C ARG A 596 41.73 -6.11 25.93
N VAL A 597 42.55 -5.11 26.26
CA VAL A 597 43.32 -4.38 25.26
C VAL A 597 44.50 -5.28 24.89
N VAL A 598 44.50 -5.75 23.64
CA VAL A 598 45.74 -6.08 22.92
C VAL A 598 45.68 -5.29 21.63
#